data_AF-A0A7X8AUZ5-F1
#
_entry.id   AF-A0A7X8AUZ5-F1
#
_cell.length_a   1.000
_cell.length_b   1.000
_cell.length_c   1.000
_cell.angle_alpha   90.00
_cell.angle_beta   90.00
_cell.angle_gamma   90.00
#
_symmetry.space_group_name_H-M   'P 1'
#
loop_
_entity.id
_entity.type
_entity.pdbx_description
1 polymer ?
#
loop_
_entity_poly.entity_id
_entity_poly.type
_entity_poly.pdbx_seq_one_letter_code
_entity_poly.pdbx_strand_id
1 'polypeptide(L)'
;MLKKISDIYTEYKHYIILIITGVAAYALLEMVGFFEREFEQIMSIANYLTWHYLFEFISILVSFSVFVVSYYTYDQTRNLRTVFLGSVFFTIGMIDMFHTLSFKGMPDFFVENVSANRATTFWILGRFVSAIGFLIAAIIPTKKKSQTKKEIFLIIPMAISVFLLNVVTYRPDFFPPMFIEEYGLTKYKIYSEYLIVILFAVVALVLIFE
;
A
#
# COMPACT_ATOMS: atom_id res chain seq x y z
N MET A 1 43.68 -7.01 5.90
CA MET A 1 42.48 -7.86 5.99
C MET A 1 41.24 -7.06 6.43
N LEU A 2 41.27 -6.42 7.60
CA LEU A 2 40.14 -5.61 8.11
C LEU A 2 39.71 -4.47 7.19
N LYS A 3 40.65 -3.75 6.56
CA LYS A 3 40.34 -2.69 5.60
C LYS A 3 39.60 -3.21 4.36
N LYS A 4 40.06 -4.33 3.79
CA LYS A 4 39.42 -5.00 2.64
C LYS A 4 38.01 -5.50 2.97
N ILE A 5 37.77 -5.97 4.20
CA ILE A 5 36.44 -6.37 4.69
C ILE A 5 35.55 -5.14 4.89
N SER A 6 36.10 -4.05 5.42
CA SER A 6 35.39 -2.76 5.57
C SER A 6 34.99 -2.17 4.22
N ASP A 7 35.88 -2.24 3.23
CA ASP A 7 35.64 -1.70 1.90
C ASP A 7 34.53 -2.51 1.18
N ILE A 8 34.59 -3.84 1.25
CA ILE A 8 33.52 -4.73 0.75
C ILE A 8 32.19 -4.47 1.48
N TYR A 9 32.21 -4.34 2.80
CA TYR A 9 30.98 -4.06 3.55
C TYR A 9 30.35 -2.72 3.12
N THR A 10 31.16 -1.69 2.88
CA THR A 10 30.66 -0.37 2.48
C THR A 10 30.07 -0.40 1.07
N GLU A 11 30.69 -1.15 0.16
CA GLU A 11 30.21 -1.34 -1.22
C GLU A 11 28.88 -2.11 -1.27
N TYR A 12 28.72 -3.17 -0.45
CA TYR A 12 27.54 -4.04 -0.49
C TYR A 12 26.49 -3.76 0.59
N LYS A 13 26.68 -2.74 1.42
CA LYS A 13 25.83 -2.44 2.60
C LYS A 13 24.34 -2.44 2.27
N HIS A 14 23.94 -1.77 1.19
CA HIS A 14 22.54 -1.62 0.80
C HIS A 14 21.91 -2.97 0.39
N TYR A 15 22.67 -3.82 -0.32
CA TYR A 15 22.23 -5.16 -0.70
C TYR A 15 22.12 -6.08 0.51
N ILE A 16 23.08 -6.01 1.43
CA ILE A 16 23.05 -6.79 2.68
C ILE A 16 21.82 -6.43 3.52
N ILE A 17 21.52 -5.13 3.68
CA ILE A 17 20.33 -4.66 4.42
C ILE A 17 19.04 -5.15 3.73
N LEU A 18 18.97 -5.07 2.39
CA LEU A 18 17.83 -5.55 1.65
C LEU A 18 17.60 -7.07 1.85
N ILE A 19 18.66 -7.87 1.75
CA ILE A 19 18.60 -9.32 1.97
C ILE A 19 18.16 -9.64 3.40
N ILE A 20 18.77 -9.01 4.40
CA ILE A 20 18.41 -9.21 5.82
C ILE A 20 16.93 -8.87 6.04
N THR A 21 16.47 -7.75 5.49
CA THR A 21 15.07 -7.31 5.62
C THR A 21 14.11 -8.30 4.95
N GLY A 22 14.47 -8.79 3.75
CA GLY A 22 13.68 -9.81 3.04
C GLY A 22 13.60 -11.14 3.78
N VAL A 23 14.72 -11.62 4.32
CA VAL A 23 14.78 -12.84 5.13
C VAL A 23 13.97 -12.68 6.42
N ALA A 24 14.10 -11.54 7.11
CA ALA A 24 13.34 -11.27 8.32
C ALA A 24 11.82 -11.20 8.04
N ALA A 25 11.41 -10.57 6.94
CA ALA A 25 10.00 -10.51 6.53
C ALA A 25 9.46 -11.90 6.17
N TYR A 26 10.23 -12.71 5.43
CA TYR A 26 9.84 -14.08 5.10
C TYR A 26 9.70 -14.95 6.36
N ALA A 27 10.68 -14.88 7.27
CA ALA A 27 10.62 -15.61 8.54
C ALA A 27 9.40 -15.22 9.40
N LEU A 28 9.04 -13.94 9.41
CA LEU A 28 7.83 -13.46 10.08
C LEU A 28 6.56 -14.04 9.46
N LEU A 29 6.48 -14.14 8.12
CA LEU A 29 5.32 -14.73 7.44
C LEU A 29 5.21 -16.24 7.70
N GLU A 30 6.32 -16.98 7.66
CA GLU A 30 6.35 -18.40 8.00
C GLU A 30 5.96 -18.65 9.47
N MET A 31 6.38 -17.77 10.39
CA MET A 31 5.95 -17.83 11.78
C MET A 31 4.42 -17.73 11.91
N VAL A 32 3.77 -16.84 11.15
CA VAL A 32 2.30 -16.71 11.16
C VAL A 32 1.65 -18.01 10.67
N GLY A 33 2.15 -18.63 9.60
CA GLY A 33 1.65 -19.91 9.11
C GLY A 33 1.84 -21.05 10.11
N PHE A 34 2.96 -21.07 10.84
CA PHE A 34 3.24 -22.08 11.86
C PHE A 34 2.22 -22.06 13.02
N PHE A 35 1.73 -20.88 13.41
CA PHE A 35 0.78 -20.70 14.52
C PHE A 35 -0.69 -20.54 14.07
N GLU A 36 -1.00 -20.85 12.81
CA GLU A 36 -2.34 -20.67 12.23
C GLU A 36 -3.42 -21.40 13.05
N ARG A 37 -3.14 -22.65 13.45
CA ARG A 37 -4.10 -23.49 14.18
C ARG A 37 -4.41 -22.96 15.57
N GLU A 38 -3.39 -22.53 16.32
CA GLU A 38 -3.53 -21.93 17.63
C GLU A 38 -4.27 -20.59 17.52
N PHE A 39 -3.96 -19.81 16.48
CA PHE A 39 -4.62 -18.54 16.22
C PHE A 39 -6.13 -18.73 15.99
N GLU A 40 -6.55 -19.67 15.14
CA GLU A 40 -7.96 -19.98 14.88
C GLU A 40 -8.72 -20.41 16.14
N GLN A 41 -8.07 -21.10 17.08
CA GLN A 41 -8.70 -21.54 18.33
C GLN A 41 -8.94 -20.40 19.33
N ILE A 42 -8.07 -19.39 19.32
CA ILE A 42 -8.08 -18.31 20.31
C ILE A 42 -8.83 -17.08 19.78
N MET A 43 -8.81 -16.86 18.46
CA MET A 43 -9.33 -15.65 17.83
C MET A 43 -10.76 -15.83 17.33
N SER A 44 -11.71 -15.26 18.07
CA SER A 44 -13.08 -15.10 17.57
C SER A 44 -13.11 -14.14 16.38
N ILE A 45 -14.15 -14.25 15.54
CA ILE A 45 -14.37 -13.34 14.40
C ILE A 45 -14.40 -11.87 14.86
N ALA A 46 -15.07 -11.59 15.99
CA ALA A 46 -15.15 -10.23 16.54
C ALA A 46 -13.78 -9.70 16.98
N ASN A 47 -12.95 -10.55 17.62
CA ASN A 47 -11.59 -10.17 18.00
C ASN A 47 -10.71 -9.95 16.77
N TYR A 48 -10.82 -10.81 15.74
CA TYR A 48 -10.10 -10.64 14.48
C TYR A 48 -10.44 -9.30 13.82
N LEU A 49 -11.72 -8.97 13.70
CA LEU A 49 -12.17 -7.69 13.13
C LEU A 49 -11.67 -6.50 13.95
N THR A 50 -11.64 -6.63 15.29
CA THR A 50 -11.11 -5.59 16.20
C THR A 50 -9.66 -5.27 15.89
N TRP A 51 -8.82 -6.29 15.79
CA TRP A 51 -7.40 -6.11 15.49
C TRP A 51 -7.16 -5.67 14.05
N HIS A 52 -7.94 -6.22 13.10
CA HIS A 52 -7.88 -5.81 11.70
C HIS A 52 -8.14 -4.31 11.53
N TYR A 53 -9.27 -3.80 12.05
CA TYR A 53 -9.57 -2.37 11.91
C TYR A 53 -8.53 -1.50 12.63
N LEU A 54 -7.99 -1.95 13.78
CA LEU A 54 -7.00 -1.17 14.52
C LEU A 54 -5.71 -1.01 13.72
N PHE A 55 -5.21 -2.10 13.12
CA PHE A 55 -3.99 -2.05 12.31
C PHE A 55 -4.17 -1.25 11.02
N GLU A 56 -5.31 -1.41 10.35
CA GLU A 56 -5.63 -0.59 9.17
C GLU A 56 -5.78 0.89 9.55
N PHE A 57 -6.42 1.21 10.68
CA PHE A 57 -6.57 2.59 11.10
C PHE A 57 -5.23 3.27 11.39
N ILE A 58 -4.28 2.56 12.00
CA ILE A 58 -2.92 3.07 12.22
C ILE A 58 -2.23 3.34 10.88
N SER A 59 -2.32 2.42 9.91
CA SER A 59 -1.68 2.59 8.59
C SER A 59 -2.29 3.77 7.80
N ILE A 60 -3.61 3.95 7.88
CA ILE A 60 -4.35 5.07 7.30
C ILE A 60 -3.90 6.40 7.92
N LEU A 61 -3.81 6.48 9.25
CA LEU A 61 -3.35 7.68 9.95
C LEU A 61 -1.92 8.06 9.57
N VAL A 62 -1.01 7.09 9.47
CA VAL A 62 0.37 7.32 9.01
C VAL A 62 0.37 7.85 7.58
N SER A 63 -0.42 7.27 6.69
CA SER A 63 -0.53 7.71 5.29
C SER A 63 -1.02 9.16 5.19
N PHE A 64 -2.07 9.54 5.91
CA PHE A 64 -2.52 10.93 5.95
C PHE A 64 -1.51 11.87 6.60
N SER A 65 -0.77 11.41 7.60
CA SER A 65 0.30 12.22 8.22
C SER A 65 1.42 12.53 7.22
N VAL A 66 1.84 11.54 6.42
CA VAL A 66 2.83 11.74 5.34
C VAL A 66 2.33 12.73 4.30
N PHE A 67 1.04 12.63 3.90
CA PHE A 67 0.42 13.61 3.01
C PHE A 67 0.45 15.02 3.60
N VAL A 68 -0.06 15.20 4.82
CA VAL A 68 -0.18 16.52 5.47
C VAL A 68 1.18 17.20 5.55
N VAL A 69 2.21 16.49 6.04
CA VAL A 69 3.56 17.04 6.15
C VAL A 69 4.10 17.43 4.76
N SER A 70 3.95 16.56 3.77
CA SER A 70 4.44 16.83 2.40
C SER A 70 3.69 17.97 1.71
N TYR A 71 2.38 18.07 1.93
CA TYR A 71 1.50 19.07 1.34
C TYR A 71 1.77 20.47 1.88
N TYR A 72 1.90 20.61 3.21
CA TYR A 72 2.13 21.93 3.83
C TYR A 72 3.58 22.40 3.71
N THR A 73 4.55 21.49 3.60
CA THR A 73 5.96 21.87 3.35
C THR A 73 6.23 22.24 1.89
N TYR A 74 5.30 21.95 0.97
CA TYR A 74 5.44 22.31 -0.43
C TYR A 74 5.45 23.83 -0.66
N ASP A 75 4.75 24.61 0.17
CA ASP A 75 4.70 26.08 0.03
C ASP A 75 6.10 26.71 0.12
N GLN A 76 6.95 26.18 1.00
CA GLN A 76 8.33 26.63 1.23
C GLN A 76 9.32 25.89 0.33
N THR A 77 9.19 24.58 0.22
CA THR A 77 10.20 23.76 -0.46
C THR A 77 10.01 23.74 -1.98
N ARG A 78 8.79 23.86 -2.48
CA ARG A 78 8.40 23.63 -3.88
C ARG A 78 8.90 22.31 -4.46
N ASN A 79 9.20 21.31 -3.61
CA ASN A 79 9.75 20.03 -4.03
C ASN A 79 8.64 19.16 -4.64
N LEU A 80 8.74 18.89 -5.95
CA LEU A 80 7.75 18.11 -6.68
C LEU A 80 7.68 16.66 -6.20
N ARG A 81 8.84 16.02 -5.98
CA ARG A 81 8.91 14.60 -5.60
C ARG A 81 8.20 14.37 -4.27
N THR A 82 8.50 15.22 -3.29
CA THR A 82 7.93 15.13 -1.94
C THR A 82 6.42 15.34 -1.94
N VAL A 83 5.93 16.42 -2.56
CA VAL A 83 4.48 16.69 -2.57
C VAL A 83 3.71 15.62 -3.36
N PHE A 84 4.30 15.11 -4.45
CA PHE A 84 3.72 14.01 -5.23
C PHE A 84 3.65 12.71 -4.41
N LEU A 85 4.71 12.36 -3.69
CA LEU A 85 4.67 11.23 -2.73
C LEU A 85 3.57 11.42 -1.70
N GLY A 86 3.44 12.63 -1.15
CA GLY A 86 2.32 12.99 -0.29
C GLY A 86 0.96 12.66 -0.93
N SER A 87 0.71 13.09 -2.16
CA SER A 87 -0.53 12.79 -2.90
C SER A 87 -0.77 11.29 -3.10
N VAL A 88 0.30 10.51 -3.34
CA VAL A 88 0.22 9.05 -3.43
C VAL A 88 -0.24 8.48 -2.08
N PHE A 89 0.38 8.88 -0.97
CA PHE A 89 -0.02 8.46 0.38
C PHE A 89 -1.43 8.89 0.76
N PHE A 90 -1.90 10.06 0.31
CA PHE A 90 -3.30 10.45 0.47
C PHE A 90 -4.24 9.45 -0.20
N THR A 91 -3.95 9.11 -1.46
CA THR A 91 -4.77 8.17 -2.24
C THR A 91 -4.76 6.77 -1.59
N ILE A 92 -3.59 6.31 -1.13
CA ILE A 92 -3.45 5.05 -0.38
C ILE A 92 -4.32 5.09 0.88
N GLY A 93 -4.19 6.11 1.71
CA GLY A 93 -4.97 6.23 2.95
C GLY A 93 -6.48 6.26 2.71
N MET A 94 -6.94 6.93 1.64
CA MET A 94 -8.36 6.90 1.25
C MET A 94 -8.82 5.52 0.80
N ILE A 95 -8.04 4.84 -0.04
CA ILE A 95 -8.40 3.50 -0.54
C ILE A 95 -8.35 2.46 0.58
N ASP A 96 -7.36 2.52 1.47
CA ASP A 96 -7.22 1.63 2.63
C ASP A 96 -8.38 1.86 3.62
N MET A 97 -8.85 3.10 3.77
CA MET A 97 -10.08 3.40 4.51
C MET A 97 -11.31 2.75 3.87
N PHE A 98 -11.47 2.85 2.54
CA PHE A 98 -12.58 2.20 1.83
C PHE A 98 -12.52 0.68 1.92
N HIS A 99 -11.32 0.10 1.81
CA HIS A 99 -11.06 -1.31 2.03
C HIS A 99 -11.56 -1.75 3.41
N THR A 100 -11.11 -1.07 4.46
CA THR A 100 -11.42 -1.38 5.86
C THR A 100 -12.93 -1.30 6.12
N LEU A 101 -13.58 -0.25 5.65
CA LEU A 101 -15.03 -0.05 5.84
C LEU A 101 -15.88 -1.01 4.99
N SER A 102 -15.32 -1.55 3.90
CA SER A 102 -16.01 -2.53 3.04
C SER A 102 -15.72 -3.99 3.44
N PHE A 103 -14.97 -4.22 4.51
CA PHE A 103 -14.52 -5.55 4.90
C PHE A 103 -15.70 -6.42 5.36
N LYS A 104 -15.68 -7.71 4.98
CA LYS A 104 -16.74 -8.67 5.34
C LYS A 104 -16.81 -8.83 6.86
N GLY A 105 -17.98 -8.52 7.45
CA GLY A 105 -18.20 -8.54 8.90
C GLY A 105 -18.16 -7.16 9.57
N MET A 106 -17.78 -6.11 8.85
CA MET A 106 -17.99 -4.73 9.28
C MET A 106 -19.43 -4.28 8.97
N PRO A 107 -19.98 -3.27 9.69
CA PRO A 107 -21.25 -2.66 9.34
C PRO A 107 -21.29 -2.18 7.88
N ASP A 108 -22.50 -2.10 7.33
CA ASP A 108 -22.69 -1.73 5.92
C ASP A 108 -22.09 -0.34 5.62
N PHE A 109 -21.39 -0.26 4.49
CA PHE A 109 -20.75 0.96 4.02
C PHE A 109 -21.21 1.27 2.60
N PHE A 110 -22.22 2.15 2.50
CA PHE A 110 -23.02 2.48 1.30
C PHE A 110 -23.86 1.34 0.71
N VAL A 111 -23.34 0.10 0.74
CA VAL A 111 -24.00 -1.15 0.36
C VAL A 111 -23.61 -2.25 1.34
N GLU A 112 -24.33 -3.36 1.34
CA GLU A 112 -24.08 -4.51 2.21
C GLU A 112 -22.71 -5.16 1.95
N ASN A 113 -21.99 -5.49 3.02
CA ASN A 113 -20.67 -6.14 2.96
C ASN A 113 -20.78 -7.68 2.95
N VAL A 114 -21.56 -8.22 1.99
CA VAL A 114 -21.91 -9.66 1.91
C VAL A 114 -20.72 -10.55 1.59
N SER A 115 -19.77 -10.05 0.79
CA SER A 115 -18.60 -10.81 0.33
C SER A 115 -17.30 -10.03 0.52
N ALA A 116 -16.19 -10.76 0.69
CA ALA A 116 -14.85 -10.18 0.79
C ALA A 116 -14.37 -9.51 -0.52
N ASN A 117 -14.99 -9.80 -1.67
CA ASN A 117 -14.52 -9.35 -2.99
C ASN A 117 -14.35 -7.83 -3.11
N ARG A 118 -15.29 -7.04 -2.58
CA ARG A 118 -15.25 -5.57 -2.66
C ARG A 118 -14.05 -5.01 -1.90
N ALA A 119 -13.86 -5.44 -0.65
CA ALA A 119 -12.70 -5.08 0.15
C ALA A 119 -11.40 -5.53 -0.52
N THR A 120 -11.31 -6.78 -1.00
CA THR A 120 -10.12 -7.29 -1.69
C THR A 120 -9.80 -6.49 -2.96
N THR A 121 -10.83 -6.03 -3.68
CA THR A 121 -10.64 -5.17 -4.86
C THR A 121 -10.03 -3.83 -4.48
N PHE A 122 -10.52 -3.16 -3.43
CA PHE A 122 -9.88 -1.94 -2.92
C PHE A 122 -8.43 -2.18 -2.50
N TRP A 123 -8.16 -3.29 -1.82
CA TRP A 123 -6.81 -3.65 -1.39
C TRP A 123 -5.84 -3.77 -2.58
N ILE A 124 -6.22 -4.50 -3.63
CA ILE A 124 -5.40 -4.62 -4.85
C ILE A 124 -5.17 -3.25 -5.50
N LEU A 125 -6.21 -2.43 -5.63
CA LEU A 125 -6.10 -1.10 -6.23
C LEU A 125 -5.19 -0.17 -5.41
N GLY A 126 -5.30 -0.18 -4.08
CA GLY A 126 -4.43 0.59 -3.19
C GLY A 126 -2.96 0.20 -3.34
N ARG A 127 -2.68 -1.09 -3.49
CA ARG A 127 -1.32 -1.59 -3.74
C ARG A 127 -0.79 -1.24 -5.13
N PHE A 128 -1.63 -1.23 -6.17
CA PHE A 128 -1.24 -0.70 -7.48
C PHE A 128 -0.95 0.81 -7.43
N VAL A 129 -1.80 1.60 -6.77
CA VAL A 129 -1.55 3.04 -6.54
C VAL A 129 -0.23 3.24 -5.83
N SER A 130 0.07 2.42 -4.81
CA SER A 130 1.34 2.45 -4.09
C SER A 130 2.52 2.16 -5.02
N ALA A 131 2.49 1.02 -5.71
CA ALA A 131 3.62 0.56 -6.53
C ALA A 131 3.90 1.51 -7.70
N ILE A 132 2.85 1.93 -8.42
CA ILE A 132 2.96 2.86 -9.55
C ILE A 132 3.35 4.26 -9.05
N GLY A 133 2.71 4.74 -7.99
CA GLY A 133 3.00 6.05 -7.39
C GLY A 133 4.43 6.14 -6.89
N PHE A 134 4.94 5.10 -6.22
CA PHE A 134 6.33 5.07 -5.77
C PHE A 134 7.32 4.97 -6.93
N LEU A 135 6.98 4.24 -8.00
CA LEU A 135 7.81 4.19 -9.20
C LEU A 135 7.90 5.55 -9.89
N ILE A 136 6.77 6.24 -10.05
CA ILE A 136 6.74 7.60 -10.61
C ILE A 136 7.52 8.55 -9.70
N ALA A 137 7.35 8.46 -8.39
CA ALA A 137 8.14 9.26 -7.46
C ALA A 137 9.65 8.97 -7.59
N ALA A 138 10.03 7.69 -7.70
CA ALA A 138 11.42 7.25 -7.83
C ALA A 138 12.10 7.77 -9.11
N ILE A 139 11.36 8.11 -10.17
CA ILE A 139 11.94 8.72 -11.38
C ILE A 139 11.93 10.26 -11.36
N ILE A 140 11.16 10.91 -10.47
CA ILE A 140 11.18 12.37 -10.33
C ILE A 140 12.50 12.79 -9.64
N PRO A 141 13.31 13.70 -10.22
CA PRO A 141 14.57 14.09 -9.59
C PRO A 141 14.39 14.70 -8.20
N THR A 142 15.24 14.31 -7.24
CA THR A 142 15.16 14.73 -5.82
C THR A 142 15.06 16.24 -5.60
N LYS A 143 15.71 17.05 -6.45
CA LYS A 143 15.73 18.52 -6.34
C LYS A 143 14.74 19.22 -7.29
N LYS A 144 13.88 18.48 -7.98
CA LYS A 144 12.94 19.05 -8.95
C LYS A 144 11.97 20.00 -8.26
N LYS A 145 11.99 21.27 -8.67
CA LYS A 145 11.03 22.28 -8.24
C LYS A 145 9.81 22.29 -9.15
N SER A 146 8.64 22.62 -8.60
CA SER A 146 7.39 22.78 -9.34
C SER A 146 6.74 24.14 -9.04
N GLN A 147 6.11 24.69 -10.07
CA GLN A 147 5.26 25.89 -9.97
C GLN A 147 3.77 25.53 -9.94
N THR A 148 3.45 24.24 -9.89
CA THR A 148 2.07 23.74 -9.83
C THR A 148 1.41 24.26 -8.57
N LYS A 149 0.15 24.69 -8.70
CA LYS A 149 -0.69 25.12 -7.56
C LYS A 149 -0.83 23.97 -6.58
N LYS A 150 -0.66 24.23 -5.28
CA LYS A 150 -0.61 23.17 -4.28
C LYS A 150 -1.91 22.36 -4.23
N GLU A 151 -3.03 23.01 -4.48
CA GLU A 151 -4.38 22.45 -4.41
C GLU A 151 -4.56 21.27 -5.37
N ILE A 152 -3.81 21.25 -6.48
CA ILE A 152 -3.83 20.15 -7.45
C ILE A 152 -3.37 18.83 -6.80
N PHE A 153 -2.42 18.89 -5.87
CA PHE A 153 -1.90 17.74 -5.12
C PHE A 153 -2.88 17.20 -4.07
N LEU A 154 -4.03 17.85 -3.88
CA LEU A 154 -5.14 17.35 -3.08
C LEU A 154 -6.35 16.98 -3.96
N ILE A 155 -6.72 17.85 -4.90
CA ILE A 155 -7.93 17.68 -5.71
C ILE A 155 -7.84 16.44 -6.60
N ILE A 156 -6.71 16.22 -7.27
CA ILE A 156 -6.53 15.05 -8.14
C ILE A 156 -6.61 13.73 -7.35
N PRO A 157 -5.82 13.50 -6.28
CA PRO A 157 -5.88 12.24 -5.55
C PRO A 157 -7.24 12.04 -4.85
N MET A 158 -7.90 13.11 -4.39
CA MET A 158 -9.29 13.04 -3.90
C MET A 158 -10.27 12.58 -4.99
N ALA A 159 -10.20 13.18 -6.18
CA ALA A 159 -11.07 12.82 -7.30
C ALA A 159 -10.86 11.35 -7.72
N ILE A 160 -9.61 10.89 -7.80
CA ILE A 160 -9.28 9.48 -8.07
C ILE A 160 -9.88 8.57 -7.00
N SER A 161 -9.72 8.92 -5.71
CA SER A 161 -10.24 8.12 -4.60
C SER A 161 -11.77 8.01 -4.66
N VAL A 162 -12.48 9.12 -4.85
CA VAL A 162 -13.95 9.15 -4.95
C VAL A 162 -14.44 8.39 -6.18
N PHE A 163 -13.73 8.50 -7.31
CA PHE A 163 -14.01 7.74 -8.51
C PHE A 163 -13.90 6.23 -8.26
N LEU A 164 -12.79 5.78 -7.65
CA LEU A 164 -12.60 4.36 -7.33
C LEU A 164 -13.63 3.85 -6.32
N LEU A 165 -13.97 4.65 -5.29
CA LEU A 165 -15.05 4.33 -4.36
C LEU A 165 -16.36 4.08 -5.11
N ASN A 166 -16.74 4.96 -6.03
CA ASN A 166 -17.96 4.83 -6.79
C ASN A 166 -17.96 3.60 -7.69
N VAL A 167 -16.89 3.40 -8.48
CA VAL A 167 -16.81 2.29 -9.43
C VAL A 167 -16.80 0.95 -8.70
N VAL A 168 -15.95 0.77 -7.69
CA VAL A 168 -15.84 -0.50 -6.96
C VAL A 168 -17.11 -0.81 -6.15
N THR A 169 -17.82 0.21 -5.65
CA THR A 169 -19.05 0.02 -4.86
C THR A 169 -20.27 -0.26 -5.73
N TYR A 170 -20.46 0.48 -6.82
CA TYR A 170 -21.71 0.45 -7.58
C TYR A 170 -21.59 -0.26 -8.94
N ARG A 171 -20.38 -0.64 -9.36
CA ARG A 171 -20.10 -1.38 -10.60
C ARG A 171 -19.17 -2.56 -10.32
N PRO A 172 -19.59 -3.56 -9.51
CA PRO A 172 -18.73 -4.67 -9.09
C PRO A 172 -18.18 -5.49 -10.27
N ASP A 173 -18.88 -5.52 -11.41
CA ASP A 173 -18.44 -6.24 -12.62
C ASP A 173 -17.41 -5.48 -13.47
N PHE A 174 -17.05 -4.24 -13.09
CA PHE A 174 -16.06 -3.45 -13.83
C PHE A 174 -14.65 -4.02 -13.67
N PHE A 175 -14.32 -4.58 -12.51
CA PHE A 175 -13.06 -5.26 -12.24
C PHE A 175 -13.28 -6.78 -12.24
N PRO A 176 -12.29 -7.58 -12.66
CA PRO A 176 -12.35 -9.01 -12.46
C PRO A 176 -12.53 -9.35 -10.97
N PRO A 177 -13.30 -10.40 -10.62
CA PRO A 177 -13.47 -10.78 -9.23
C PRO A 177 -12.11 -11.15 -8.63
N MET A 178 -11.80 -10.59 -7.47
CA MET A 178 -10.58 -10.88 -6.70
C MET A 178 -10.79 -12.02 -5.70
N PHE A 179 -12.04 -12.21 -5.27
CA PHE A 179 -12.46 -13.27 -4.37
C PHE A 179 -13.84 -13.79 -4.80
N ILE A 180 -14.04 -15.10 -4.70
CA ILE A 180 -15.34 -15.75 -4.89
C ILE A 180 -15.58 -16.59 -3.63
N GLU A 181 -16.76 -16.45 -3.03
CA GLU A 181 -17.17 -17.26 -1.88
C GLU A 181 -17.03 -18.76 -2.21
N GLU A 182 -16.62 -19.57 -1.24
CA GLU A 182 -16.33 -21.02 -1.37
C GLU A 182 -15.09 -21.39 -2.20
N TYR A 183 -14.76 -20.65 -3.26
CA TYR A 183 -13.58 -20.90 -4.11
C TYR A 183 -12.32 -20.17 -3.63
N GLY A 184 -12.48 -19.10 -2.85
CA GLY A 184 -11.38 -18.30 -2.32
C GLY A 184 -10.83 -17.27 -3.30
N LEU A 185 -9.52 -17.06 -3.26
CA LEU A 185 -8.81 -16.07 -4.08
C LEU A 185 -8.80 -16.49 -5.55
N THR A 186 -9.08 -15.54 -6.45
CA THR A 186 -9.07 -15.81 -7.89
C THR A 186 -7.66 -15.72 -8.49
N LYS A 187 -7.48 -16.31 -9.68
CA LYS A 187 -6.23 -16.16 -10.45
C LYS A 187 -5.91 -14.70 -10.79
N TYR A 188 -6.93 -13.88 -11.02
CA TYR A 188 -6.76 -12.45 -11.31
C TYR A 188 -6.12 -11.71 -10.13
N LYS A 189 -6.55 -12.01 -8.90
CA LYS A 189 -5.95 -11.49 -7.68
C LYS A 189 -4.49 -11.91 -7.56
N ILE A 190 -4.21 -13.21 -7.68
CA ILE A 190 -2.85 -13.76 -7.51
C ILE A 190 -1.88 -13.16 -8.54
N TYR A 191 -2.26 -13.08 -9.82
CA TYR A 191 -1.40 -12.47 -10.85
C TYR A 191 -1.19 -10.97 -10.62
N SER A 192 -2.22 -10.27 -10.12
CA SER A 192 -2.10 -8.86 -9.75
C SER A 192 -1.09 -8.66 -8.63
N GLU A 193 -1.06 -9.54 -7.62
CA GLU A 193 -0.06 -9.49 -6.54
C GLU A 193 1.36 -9.70 -7.03
N TYR A 194 1.59 -10.70 -7.90
CA TYR A 194 2.92 -10.88 -8.49
C TYR A 194 3.37 -9.67 -9.30
N LEU A 195 2.45 -9.05 -10.05
CA LEU A 195 2.76 -7.82 -10.78
C LEU A 195 3.12 -6.66 -9.82
N ILE A 196 2.37 -6.49 -8.73
CA ILE A 196 2.66 -5.50 -7.68
C ILE A 196 4.05 -5.75 -7.06
N VAL A 197 4.39 -7.00 -6.74
CA VAL A 197 5.71 -7.37 -6.21
C VAL A 197 6.82 -7.02 -7.19
N ILE A 198 6.65 -7.32 -8.48
CA ILE A 198 7.61 -6.95 -9.53
C ILE A 198 7.78 -5.43 -9.60
N LEU A 199 6.69 -4.66 -9.54
CA LEU A 199 6.75 -3.20 -9.54
C LEU A 199 7.54 -2.66 -8.34
N PHE A 200 7.29 -3.17 -7.13
CA PHE A 200 8.08 -2.77 -5.95
C PHE A 200 9.55 -3.17 -6.06
N ALA A 201 9.87 -4.32 -6.64
CA ALA A 201 11.25 -4.71 -6.91
C ALA A 201 11.93 -3.71 -7.87
N VAL A 202 11.22 -3.28 -8.93
CA VAL A 202 11.72 -2.23 -9.85
C VAL A 202 11.92 -0.91 -9.11
N VAL A 203 10.98 -0.48 -8.25
CA VAL A 203 11.13 0.72 -7.41
C VAL A 203 12.41 0.64 -6.58
N ALA A 204 12.64 -0.48 -5.89
CA ALA A 204 13.83 -0.69 -5.07
C ALA A 204 15.12 -0.59 -5.90
N LEU A 205 15.15 -1.22 -7.08
CA LEU A 205 16.31 -1.13 -7.99
C LEU A 205 16.55 0.31 -8.44
N VAL A 206 15.53 1.03 -8.88
CA VAL A 206 15.66 2.44 -9.31
C VAL A 206 16.24 3.30 -8.19
N LEU A 207 15.77 3.13 -6.95
CA LEU A 207 16.27 3.90 -5.80
C LEU A 207 17.68 3.51 -5.35
N ILE A 208 18.12 2.26 -5.58
CA ILE A 208 19.49 1.82 -5.26
C ILE A 208 20.50 2.39 -6.28
N PHE A 209 20.08 2.57 -7.53
CA PHE A 209 20.94 3.06 -8.61
C PHE A 209 20.81 4.58 -8.88
N GLU A 210 19.97 5.30 -8.13
CA GLU A 210 19.91 6.78 -8.13
C GLU A 210 21.10 7.39 -7.38
#